data_AF-R7C5Q0-F1
#
_entry.id   AF-R7C5Q0-F1
#
_cell.length_a   1.000
_cell.length_b   1.000
_cell.length_c   1.000
_cell.angle_alpha   90.00
_cell.angle_beta   90.00
_cell.angle_gamma   90.00
#
_symmetry.space_group_name_H-M   'P 1'
#
loop_
_entity.id
_entity.type
_entity.pdbx_description
1 polymer ?
#
loop_
_entity_poly.entity_id
_entity_poly.type
_entity_poly.pdbx_seq_one_letter_code
_entity_poly.pdbx_strand_id
1 'polypeptide(L)'
;MWYTCVQCGKKFELSEAEKDFYEEKNLSLPKRCKECRKRNRIEKNEAVVPRGKERRKRRKNALRQVPVTTLILLIALTFVYISFVRKPESSTPKQTKLTQVTENPNSSIQKAVLFQSDEKLKEHYEKHGKAMGFASAEEYLAAANAVILNEEALHKTQKDEDDVYYLEETNDFVVVSPQGYLRTYFRPEDGIKYYRRQ
;
A
#
# COMPACT_ATOMS: atom_id res chain seq x y z
N MET A 1 32.57 20.19 -16.51
CA MET A 1 33.63 20.47 -15.48
C MET A 1 33.60 19.34 -14.46
N TRP A 2 34.75 18.72 -14.19
CA TRP A 2 34.83 17.54 -13.32
C TRP A 2 35.12 17.93 -11.87
N TYR A 3 34.34 17.37 -10.94
CA TYR A 3 34.48 17.56 -9.49
C TYR A 3 34.89 16.25 -8.83
N THR A 4 35.68 16.31 -7.76
CA THR A 4 36.08 15.12 -6.99
C THR A 4 35.23 15.02 -5.73
N CYS A 5 34.57 13.87 -5.54
CA CYS A 5 33.75 13.63 -4.36
C CYS A 5 34.61 13.52 -3.09
N VAL A 6 34.36 14.36 -2.10
CA VAL A 6 35.10 14.34 -0.83
C VAL A 6 34.91 13.06 0.02
N GLN A 7 33.92 12.24 -0.29
CA GLN A 7 33.60 11.03 0.49
C GLN A 7 34.09 9.73 -0.16
N CYS A 8 34.06 9.62 -1.48
CA CYS A 8 34.45 8.39 -2.17
C CYS A 8 35.57 8.58 -3.20
N GLY A 9 36.10 9.80 -3.36
CA GLY A 9 37.17 10.13 -4.31
C GLY A 9 36.78 10.05 -5.79
N LYS A 10 35.58 9.58 -6.13
CA LYS A 10 35.13 9.48 -7.52
C LYS A 10 34.97 10.87 -8.14
N LYS A 11 35.43 11.00 -9.38
CA LYS A 11 35.13 12.17 -10.21
C LYS A 11 33.67 12.10 -10.67
N PHE A 12 32.98 13.24 -10.63
CA PHE A 12 31.60 13.38 -11.09
C PHE A 12 31.41 14.73 -11.76
N GLU A 13 30.43 14.82 -12.64
CA GLU A 13 30.05 16.06 -13.31
C GLU A 13 28.70 16.56 -12.78
N LEU A 14 28.53 17.88 -12.81
CA LEU A 14 27.27 18.55 -12.53
C LEU A 14 26.76 19.12 -13.85
N SER A 15 25.54 18.73 -14.26
CA SER A 15 24.89 19.31 -15.43
C SER A 15 24.58 20.79 -15.20
N GLU A 16 24.42 21.56 -16.27
CA GLU A 16 24.07 22.99 -16.20
C GLU A 16 22.75 23.17 -15.45
N ALA A 17 21.72 22.40 -15.80
CA ALA A 17 20.45 22.40 -15.07
C ALA A 17 20.59 22.07 -13.56
N GLU A 18 21.54 21.20 -13.17
CA GLU A 18 21.77 20.93 -11.76
C GLU A 18 22.43 22.14 -11.07
N LYS A 19 23.35 22.85 -11.74
CA LYS A 19 23.99 24.05 -11.18
C LYS A 19 23.01 25.21 -11.05
N ASP A 20 22.21 25.47 -12.09
CA ASP A 20 21.21 26.53 -12.10
C ASP A 20 20.22 26.35 -10.94
N PHE A 21 19.81 25.11 -10.67
CA PHE A 21 18.98 24.79 -9.52
C PHE A 21 19.62 25.18 -8.18
N TYR A 22 20.93 24.95 -7.99
CA TYR A 22 21.61 25.35 -6.74
C TYR A 22 21.73 26.87 -6.65
N GLU A 23 22.08 27.55 -7.74
CA GLU A 23 22.25 29.00 -7.78
C GLU A 23 20.92 29.74 -7.56
N GLU A 24 19.84 29.34 -8.25
CA GLU A 24 18.49 29.92 -8.08
C GLU A 24 17.99 29.75 -6.63
N LYS A 25 18.32 28.63 -5.99
CA LYS A 25 17.96 28.38 -4.59
C LYS A 25 18.91 29.04 -3.59
N ASN A 26 19.88 29.83 -4.04
CA ASN A 26 20.93 30.43 -3.21
C ASN A 26 21.67 29.37 -2.35
N LEU A 27 21.89 28.18 -2.91
CA LEU A 27 22.56 27.04 -2.28
C LEU A 27 23.96 26.84 -2.88
N SER A 28 24.90 26.41 -2.05
CA SER A 28 26.24 26.07 -2.53
C SER A 28 26.24 24.76 -3.32
N LEU A 29 27.05 24.71 -4.40
CA LEU A 29 27.24 23.48 -5.19
C LEU A 29 27.70 22.28 -4.34
N PRO A 30 27.23 21.06 -4.66
CA PRO A 30 27.49 19.88 -3.86
C PRO A 30 28.95 19.41 -3.93
N LYS A 31 29.59 19.27 -2.77
CA LYS A 31 30.96 18.71 -2.64
C LYS A 31 31.04 17.18 -2.78
N ARG A 32 29.90 16.49 -2.82
CA ARG A 32 29.79 15.03 -2.85
C ARG A 32 29.00 14.59 -4.08
N CYS A 33 29.38 13.46 -4.67
CA CYS A 33 28.65 12.88 -5.79
C CYS A 33 27.21 12.48 -5.39
N LYS A 34 26.34 12.32 -6.39
CA LYS A 34 24.92 11.98 -6.23
C LYS A 34 24.71 10.77 -5.31
N GLU A 35 25.48 9.70 -5.53
CA GLU A 35 25.40 8.46 -4.73
C GLU A 35 25.76 8.68 -3.26
N CYS A 36 26.81 9.45 -2.96
CA CYS A 36 27.20 9.73 -1.57
C CYS A 36 26.18 10.64 -0.88
N ARG A 37 25.62 11.63 -1.58
CA ARG A 37 24.52 12.46 -1.05
C ARG A 37 23.28 11.62 -0.74
N LYS A 38 22.92 10.70 -1.65
CA LYS A 38 21.79 9.78 -1.47
C LYS A 38 22.01 8.86 -0.26
N ARG A 39 23.18 8.21 -0.17
CA ARG A 39 23.51 7.33 0.96
C ARG A 39 23.48 8.06 2.29
N ASN A 40 24.08 9.24 2.39
CA ASN A 40 24.08 10.01 3.63
C ASN A 40 22.66 10.46 4.03
N ARG A 41 21.77 10.72 3.06
CA ARG A 41 20.36 11.01 3.36
C ARG A 41 19.67 9.77 3.93
N ILE A 42 19.93 8.60 3.35
CA ILE A 42 19.37 7.33 3.82
C ILE A 42 19.87 7.04 5.24
N GLU A 43 21.18 7.10 5.50
CA GLU A 43 21.74 6.84 6.84
C GLU A 43 21.20 7.79 7.91
N LYS A 44 21.11 9.10 7.59
CA LYS A 44 20.51 10.09 8.50
C LYS A 44 19.04 9.79 8.78
N ASN A 45 18.28 9.42 7.75
CA ASN A 45 16.87 9.11 7.91
C ASN A 45 16.64 7.74 8.58
N GLU A 46 17.50 6.74 8.33
CA GLU A 46 17.48 5.44 9.02
C GLU A 46 17.68 5.60 10.53
N ALA A 47 18.56 6.52 10.94
CA ALA A 47 18.75 6.84 12.35
C ALA A 47 17.52 7.48 13.01
N VAL A 48 16.65 8.15 12.23
CA VAL A 48 15.42 8.80 12.71
C VAL A 48 14.21 7.87 12.62
N VAL A 49 14.19 6.90 11.70
CA VAL A 49 13.18 5.85 11.66
C VAL A 49 13.47 4.87 12.80
N PRO A 50 12.59 4.75 13.82
CA PRO A 50 12.81 3.78 14.87
C PRO A 50 12.90 2.40 14.25
N ARG A 51 14.08 1.74 14.37
CA ARG A 51 14.23 0.33 14.05
C ARG A 51 13.11 -0.40 14.79
N GLY A 52 12.19 -0.98 14.04
CA GLY A 52 11.17 -1.87 14.56
C GLY A 52 11.84 -3.11 15.15
N LYS A 53 12.41 -2.96 16.35
CA LYS A 53 12.90 -4.06 17.16
C LYS A 53 11.68 -4.93 17.47
N GLU A 54 11.64 -6.08 16.82
CA GLU A 54 11.12 -7.33 17.37
C GLU A 54 9.88 -7.21 18.27
N ARG A 55 8.75 -6.75 17.75
CA ARG A 55 7.44 -7.09 18.33
C ARG A 55 6.96 -8.44 17.79
N ARG A 56 7.79 -9.47 17.93
CA ARG A 56 7.40 -10.88 17.65
C ARG A 56 7.75 -11.79 18.82
N LYS A 57 7.39 -11.44 20.06
CA LYS A 57 7.37 -12.43 21.15
C LYS A 57 6.51 -12.06 22.37
N ARG A 58 5.24 -11.63 22.21
CA ARG A 58 4.29 -11.65 23.35
C ARG A 58 2.80 -11.48 23.03
N ARG A 59 2.22 -12.30 22.14
CA ARG A 59 0.76 -12.55 22.12
C ARG A 59 0.46 -13.96 21.61
N LYS A 60 0.70 -14.98 22.44
CA LYS A 60 0.13 -16.33 22.22
C LYS A 60 -0.53 -16.96 23.45
N ASN A 61 -0.60 -16.29 24.60
CA ASN A 61 -1.09 -16.91 25.85
C ASN A 61 -2.20 -16.11 26.57
N ALA A 62 -3.10 -15.43 25.86
CA ALA A 62 -4.28 -14.80 26.49
C ALA A 62 -5.62 -15.49 26.19
N LEU A 63 -5.62 -16.48 25.27
CA LEU A 63 -6.83 -17.24 24.89
C LEU A 63 -6.71 -18.74 25.21
N ARG A 64 -5.94 -19.08 26.26
CA ARG A 64 -5.75 -20.47 26.68
C ARG A 64 -6.01 -20.58 28.17
N GLN A 65 -7.30 -20.58 28.53
CA GLN A 65 -7.93 -21.21 29.69
C GLN A 65 -9.31 -20.59 29.97
N VAL A 66 -10.25 -20.66 29.03
CA VAL A 66 -11.67 -20.67 29.42
C VAL A 66 -12.05 -22.14 29.63
N PRO A 67 -12.41 -22.57 30.86
CA PRO A 67 -12.74 -23.96 31.12
C PRO A 67 -13.94 -24.37 30.25
N VAL A 68 -13.91 -25.58 29.70
CA VAL A 68 -14.94 -26.08 28.77
C VAL A 68 -16.35 -25.96 29.38
N THR A 69 -16.46 -26.00 30.71
CA THR A 69 -17.70 -25.80 31.47
C THR A 69 -18.34 -24.42 31.24
N THR A 70 -17.57 -23.34 31.11
CA THR A 70 -18.12 -22.00 30.83
C THR A 70 -18.66 -21.90 29.41
N LEU A 71 -18.03 -22.59 28.44
CA LEU A 71 -18.52 -22.66 27.08
C LEU A 71 -19.82 -23.47 27.00
N ILE A 72 -19.88 -24.61 27.71
CA ILE A 72 -21.08 -25.46 27.77
C ILE A 72 -22.24 -24.71 28.43
N LEU A 73 -22.01 -23.99 29.53
CA LEU A 73 -23.07 -23.20 30.20
C LEU A 73 -23.60 -22.08 29.31
N LEU A 74 -22.73 -21.37 28.59
CA LEU A 74 -23.16 -20.34 27.64
C LEU A 74 -23.96 -20.93 26.47
N ILE A 75 -23.55 -22.10 25.96
CA ILE A 75 -24.29 -22.81 24.90
C ILE A 75 -25.65 -23.31 25.43
N ALA A 76 -25.72 -23.81 26.65
CA ALA A 76 -26.99 -24.25 27.26
C ALA A 76 -27.94 -23.08 27.49
N LEU A 77 -27.44 -21.94 27.97
CA LEU A 77 -28.24 -20.72 28.16
C LEU A 77 -28.73 -20.14 26.83
N THR A 78 -27.93 -20.17 25.77
CA THR A 78 -28.39 -19.74 24.44
C THR A 78 -29.40 -20.71 23.84
N PHE A 79 -29.24 -22.03 24.04
CA PHE A 79 -30.22 -23.03 23.61
C PHE A 79 -31.57 -22.84 24.31
N VAL A 80 -31.57 -22.64 25.63
CA VAL A 80 -32.80 -22.36 26.41
C VAL A 80 -33.47 -21.05 25.97
N TYR A 81 -32.68 -20.00 25.71
CA TYR A 81 -33.20 -18.74 25.17
C TYR A 81 -33.83 -18.91 23.78
N ILE A 82 -33.20 -19.70 22.90
CA ILE A 82 -33.75 -20.03 21.57
C ILE A 82 -35.04 -20.86 21.71
N SER A 83 -35.11 -21.81 22.64
CA SER A 83 -36.32 -22.60 22.93
C SER A 83 -37.47 -21.77 23.50
N PHE A 84 -37.20 -20.66 24.19
CA PHE A 84 -38.22 -19.83 24.82
C PHE A 84 -38.73 -18.68 23.94
N VAL A 85 -37.93 -18.18 22.98
CA VAL A 85 -38.24 -16.96 22.22
C VAL A 85 -38.50 -17.21 20.72
N ARG A 86 -38.18 -18.38 20.16
CA ARG A 86 -38.49 -18.67 18.74
C ARG A 86 -39.84 -19.39 18.56
N LYS A 87 -40.84 -18.59 18.20
CA LYS A 87 -42.06 -19.01 17.48
C LYS A 87 -41.66 -19.85 16.25
N PRO A 88 -42.24 -21.03 16.00
CA PRO A 88 -41.81 -21.90 14.91
C PRO A 88 -42.43 -21.43 13.60
N GLU A 89 -41.64 -20.74 12.78
CA GLU A 89 -41.91 -20.69 11.34
C GLU A 89 -41.05 -21.76 10.67
N SER A 90 -41.77 -22.66 10.01
CA SER A 90 -41.26 -23.79 9.26
C SER A 90 -40.37 -23.34 8.11
N SER A 91 -39.09 -23.60 8.21
CA SER A 91 -38.25 -23.84 7.03
C SER A 91 -37.18 -24.87 7.37
N THR A 92 -37.32 -26.02 6.71
CA THR A 92 -36.40 -27.15 6.60
C THR A 92 -34.91 -26.75 6.55
N PRO A 93 -34.03 -27.38 7.35
CA PRO A 93 -32.59 -27.19 7.24
C PRO A 93 -32.03 -28.08 6.12
N LYS A 94 -31.81 -27.49 4.94
CA LYS A 94 -30.99 -28.10 3.90
C LYS A 94 -29.52 -27.88 4.27
N GLN A 95 -28.79 -28.96 4.56
CA GLN A 95 -27.33 -28.93 4.64
C GLN A 95 -26.74 -28.38 3.34
N THR A 96 -25.84 -27.41 3.43
CA THR A 96 -24.89 -27.03 2.37
C THR A 96 -23.69 -26.44 3.11
N LYS A 97 -22.66 -27.26 3.36
CA LYS A 97 -21.47 -27.42 2.52
C LYS A 97 -20.71 -26.09 2.42
N LEU A 98 -19.54 -26.10 3.06
CA LEU A 98 -18.39 -25.20 2.84
C LEU A 98 -18.52 -24.46 1.51
N THR A 99 -18.71 -23.15 1.55
CA THR A 99 -18.68 -22.29 0.36
C THR A 99 -17.29 -22.40 -0.24
N GLN A 100 -17.22 -23.28 -1.24
CA GLN A 100 -16.19 -23.28 -2.24
C GLN A 100 -16.25 -21.90 -2.89
N VAL A 101 -15.11 -21.20 -2.83
CA VAL A 101 -14.79 -20.11 -3.75
C VAL A 101 -15.22 -20.59 -5.12
N THR A 102 -16.22 -19.92 -5.69
CA THR A 102 -16.68 -20.23 -7.04
C THR A 102 -15.57 -19.72 -7.95
N GLU A 103 -14.66 -20.61 -8.30
CA GLU A 103 -13.76 -20.43 -9.42
C GLU A 103 -14.66 -20.24 -10.66
N ASN A 104 -14.83 -18.98 -11.03
CA ASN A 104 -15.44 -18.61 -12.28
C ASN A 104 -14.37 -18.89 -13.35
N PRO A 105 -14.51 -19.91 -14.23
CA PRO A 105 -13.46 -20.32 -15.15
C PRO A 105 -13.27 -19.33 -16.32
N ASN A 106 -14.01 -18.23 -16.33
CA ASN A 106 -13.84 -17.09 -17.24
C ASN A 106 -13.26 -15.84 -16.55
N SER A 107 -12.88 -15.91 -15.27
CA SER A 107 -12.03 -14.87 -14.70
C SER A 107 -10.62 -15.09 -15.25
N SER A 108 -10.32 -14.46 -16.37
CA SER A 108 -8.93 -14.23 -16.77
C SER A 108 -8.19 -13.78 -15.51
N ILE A 109 -7.18 -14.55 -15.09
CA ILE A 109 -6.35 -14.17 -13.95
C ILE A 109 -5.58 -12.95 -14.44
N GLN A 110 -6.19 -11.76 -14.32
CA GLN A 110 -5.56 -10.51 -14.66
C GLN A 110 -4.37 -10.39 -13.71
N LYS A 111 -3.18 -10.47 -14.28
CA LYS A 111 -1.93 -10.44 -13.52
C LYS A 111 -1.90 -9.13 -12.75
N ALA A 112 -1.75 -9.21 -11.43
CA ALA A 112 -1.65 -8.02 -10.58
C ALA A 112 -0.52 -7.11 -11.07
N VAL A 113 -0.81 -5.81 -11.17
CA VAL A 113 0.14 -4.75 -11.46
C VAL A 113 0.97 -4.51 -10.20
N LEU A 114 2.29 -4.60 -10.33
CA LEU A 114 3.22 -4.48 -9.21
C LEU A 114 3.98 -3.15 -9.28
N PHE A 115 4.55 -2.72 -8.16
CA PHE A 115 5.64 -1.75 -8.21
C PHE A 115 6.87 -2.38 -8.88
N GLN A 116 7.77 -1.55 -9.40
CA GLN A 116 8.99 -2.01 -10.07
C GLN A 116 9.88 -2.91 -9.17
N SER A 117 9.78 -2.77 -7.85
CA SER A 117 10.42 -3.64 -6.88
C SER A 117 9.71 -3.60 -5.52
N ASP A 118 9.98 -4.58 -4.66
CA ASP A 118 9.50 -4.60 -3.27
C ASP A 118 9.99 -3.38 -2.48
N GLU A 119 11.20 -2.89 -2.77
CA GLU A 119 11.74 -1.67 -2.17
C GLU A 119 10.88 -0.46 -2.55
N LYS A 120 10.45 -0.35 -3.81
CA LYS A 120 9.58 0.74 -4.28
C LYS A 120 8.19 0.68 -3.65
N LEU A 121 7.61 -0.52 -3.55
CA LEU A 121 6.35 -0.72 -2.83
C LEU A 121 6.47 -0.25 -1.38
N LYS A 122 7.52 -0.70 -0.67
CA LYS A 122 7.74 -0.34 0.73
C LYS A 122 7.99 1.16 0.90
N GLU A 123 8.82 1.78 0.08
CA GLU A 123 9.05 3.23 0.09
C GLU A 123 7.75 4.02 -0.09
N HIS A 124 6.88 3.56 -0.98
CA HIS A 124 5.63 4.25 -1.30
C HIS A 124 4.59 4.05 -0.19
N TYR A 125 4.45 2.82 0.31
CA TYR A 125 3.62 2.50 1.47
C TYR A 125 4.00 3.32 2.71
N GLU A 126 5.30 3.47 3.00
CA GLU A 126 5.79 4.26 4.13
C GLU A 126 5.44 5.75 4.01
N LYS A 127 5.40 6.29 2.78
CA LYS A 127 5.06 7.70 2.52
C LYS A 127 3.57 7.97 2.47
N HIS A 128 2.79 7.08 1.87
CA HIS A 128 1.37 7.31 1.56
C HIS A 128 0.45 6.30 2.25
N GLY A 129 0.73 5.00 2.08
CA GLY A 129 -0.15 3.93 2.54
C GLY A 129 -0.47 3.96 4.04
N LYS A 130 0.50 4.30 4.90
CA LYS A 130 0.25 4.46 6.35
C LYS A 130 -0.72 5.59 6.68
N ALA A 131 -0.56 6.74 6.03
CA ALA A 131 -1.46 7.89 6.22
C ALA A 131 -2.87 7.60 5.69
N MET A 132 -2.98 6.73 4.68
CA MET A 132 -4.25 6.24 4.14
C MET A 132 -4.93 5.18 5.03
N GLY A 133 -4.25 4.69 6.07
CA GLY A 133 -4.79 3.75 7.06
C GLY A 133 -4.56 2.27 6.74
N PHE A 134 -3.74 1.92 5.76
CA PHE A 134 -3.43 0.52 5.44
C PHE A 134 -2.52 -0.11 6.51
N ALA A 135 -2.77 -1.38 6.85
CA ALA A 135 -2.00 -2.08 7.88
C ALA A 135 -0.67 -2.64 7.36
N SER A 136 -0.59 -2.90 6.05
CA SER A 136 0.60 -3.44 5.41
C SER A 136 0.78 -2.96 3.96
N ALA A 137 1.98 -3.17 3.43
CA ALA A 137 2.30 -2.83 2.04
C ALA A 137 1.56 -3.75 1.04
N GLU A 138 1.24 -4.98 1.45
CA GLU A 138 0.48 -5.94 0.65
C GLU A 138 -0.99 -5.51 0.52
N GLU A 139 -1.64 -5.07 1.62
CA GLU A 139 -3.00 -4.51 1.56
C GLU A 139 -3.06 -3.25 0.71
N TYR A 140 -2.03 -2.41 0.84
CA TYR A 140 -1.88 -1.20 0.03
C TYR A 140 -1.76 -1.50 -1.46
N LEU A 141 -0.95 -2.50 -1.83
CA LEU A 141 -0.82 -2.98 -3.21
C LEU A 141 -2.14 -3.56 -3.73
N ALA A 142 -2.84 -4.34 -2.91
CA ALA A 142 -4.13 -4.92 -3.27
C ALA A 142 -5.17 -3.82 -3.54
N ALA A 143 -5.20 -2.75 -2.73
CA ALA A 143 -6.09 -1.62 -2.93
C ALA A 143 -5.78 -0.85 -4.23
N ALA A 144 -4.50 -0.63 -4.55
CA ALA A 144 -4.12 -0.02 -5.84
C ALA A 144 -4.64 -0.85 -7.05
N ASN A 145 -4.51 -2.18 -6.97
CA ASN A 145 -5.00 -3.08 -8.01
C ASN A 145 -6.54 -3.11 -8.08
N ALA A 146 -7.22 -2.99 -6.93
CA ALA A 146 -8.67 -2.91 -6.91
C ALA A 146 -9.19 -1.68 -7.65
N VAL A 147 -8.50 -0.54 -7.56
CA VAL A 147 -8.83 0.68 -8.32
C VAL A 147 -8.67 0.46 -9.82
N ILE A 148 -7.59 -0.20 -10.27
CA ILE A 148 -7.33 -0.49 -11.69
C ILE A 148 -8.42 -1.41 -12.28
N LEU A 149 -8.93 -2.35 -11.49
CA LEU A 149 -9.95 -3.31 -11.91
C LEU A 149 -11.38 -2.79 -11.75
N ASN A 150 -11.57 -1.61 -11.16
CA ASN A 150 -12.89 -1.06 -10.91
C ASN A 150 -13.42 -0.36 -12.17
N GLU A 151 -14.58 -0.82 -12.67
CA GLU A 151 -15.24 -0.26 -13.86
C GLU A 151 -15.72 1.19 -13.68
N GLU A 152 -15.92 1.63 -12.44
CA GLU A 152 -16.30 3.01 -12.10
C GLU A 152 -15.10 3.95 -11.97
N ALA A 153 -13.86 3.42 -12.00
CA ALA A 153 -12.67 4.26 -11.98
C ALA A 153 -12.55 5.05 -13.29
N LEU A 154 -12.42 6.36 -13.17
CA LEU A 154 -12.10 7.22 -14.31
C LEU A 154 -10.70 6.85 -14.83
N HIS A 155 -10.57 6.64 -16.14
CA HIS A 155 -9.31 6.26 -16.77
C HIS A 155 -8.95 7.21 -17.90
N LYS A 156 -7.66 7.52 -18.03
CA LYS A 156 -7.07 8.19 -19.19
C LYS A 156 -5.59 7.82 -19.34
N THR A 157 -5.08 7.91 -20.56
CA THR A 157 -3.66 7.77 -20.86
C THR A 157 -3.01 9.15 -21.04
N GLN A 158 -1.85 9.36 -20.43
CA GLN A 158 -1.07 10.59 -20.50
C GLN A 158 -0.21 10.66 -21.77
N LYS A 159 0.45 11.82 -22.00
CA LYS A 159 1.35 12.03 -23.15
C LYS A 159 2.58 11.14 -23.15
N ASP A 160 3.04 10.73 -21.97
CA ASP A 160 4.14 9.80 -21.74
C ASP A 160 3.68 8.34 -21.67
N GLU A 161 2.45 8.07 -22.12
CA GLU A 161 1.84 6.73 -22.20
C GLU A 161 1.58 6.08 -20.82
N ASP A 162 1.74 6.82 -19.71
CA ASP A 162 1.31 6.37 -18.39
C ASP A 162 -0.24 6.34 -18.34
N ASP A 163 -0.81 5.25 -17.81
CA ASP A 163 -2.24 5.10 -17.57
C ASP A 163 -2.59 5.62 -16.17
N VAL A 164 -3.60 6.49 -16.11
CA VAL A 164 -4.04 7.15 -14.87
C VAL A 164 -5.46 6.72 -14.55
N TYR A 165 -5.65 6.23 -13.33
CA TYR A 165 -6.93 5.79 -12.78
C TYR A 165 -7.33 6.65 -11.59
N TYR A 166 -8.61 6.98 -11.48
CA TYR A 166 -9.16 7.70 -10.34
C TYR A 166 -10.54 7.17 -9.95
N LEU A 167 -10.66 6.64 -8.73
CA LEU A 167 -11.94 6.21 -8.17
C LEU A 167 -12.50 7.33 -7.28
N GLU A 168 -13.61 7.93 -7.71
CA GLU A 168 -14.18 9.11 -7.05
C GLU A 168 -14.73 8.80 -5.66
N GLU A 169 -15.34 7.63 -5.48
CA GLU A 169 -15.95 7.19 -4.20
C GLU A 169 -14.94 7.23 -3.04
N THR A 170 -13.75 6.70 -3.25
CA THR A 170 -12.70 6.58 -2.23
C THR A 170 -11.62 7.65 -2.34
N ASN A 171 -11.75 8.54 -3.33
CA ASN A 171 -10.73 9.51 -3.71
C ASN A 171 -9.37 8.83 -3.96
N ASP A 172 -9.36 7.65 -4.57
CA ASP A 172 -8.14 6.89 -4.83
C ASP A 172 -7.58 7.25 -6.22
N PHE A 173 -6.28 7.52 -6.29
CA PHE A 173 -5.58 7.90 -7.51
C PHE A 173 -4.40 6.95 -7.76
N VAL A 174 -4.34 6.33 -8.93
CA VAL A 174 -3.31 5.34 -9.32
C VAL A 174 -2.71 5.70 -10.67
N VAL A 175 -1.40 5.50 -10.83
CA VAL A 175 -0.72 5.62 -12.13
C VAL A 175 0.07 4.35 -12.44
N VAL A 176 -0.08 3.85 -13.66
CA VAL A 176 0.58 2.66 -14.19
C VAL A 176 1.44 3.06 -15.38
N SER A 177 2.69 2.62 -15.41
CA SER A 177 3.59 2.89 -16.53
C SER A 177 3.25 2.06 -17.77
N PRO A 178 3.72 2.43 -18.97
CA PRO A 178 3.53 1.64 -20.19
C PRO A 178 4.07 0.20 -20.08
N GLN A 179 5.04 -0.01 -19.19
CA GLN A 179 5.63 -1.33 -18.92
C GLN A 179 4.81 -2.16 -17.92
N GLY A 180 3.67 -1.66 -17.46
CA GLY A 180 2.77 -2.36 -16.53
C GLY A 180 3.24 -2.32 -15.08
N TYR A 181 3.91 -1.24 -14.64
CA TYR A 181 4.31 -1.06 -13.24
C TYR A 181 3.58 0.10 -12.58
N LEU A 182 3.16 -0.08 -11.33
CA LEU A 182 2.67 1.01 -10.49
C LEU A 182 3.76 2.06 -10.29
N ARG A 183 3.44 3.30 -10.67
CA ARG A 183 4.25 4.50 -10.40
C ARG A 183 3.88 5.10 -9.04
N THR A 184 2.57 5.19 -8.76
CA THR A 184 2.05 5.80 -7.54
C THR A 184 0.64 5.30 -7.22
N TYR A 185 0.26 5.41 -5.96
CA TYR A 185 -1.10 5.22 -5.46
C TYR A 185 -1.31 6.18 -4.27
N PHE A 186 -2.34 7.03 -4.23
CA PHE A 186 -2.61 7.85 -3.04
C PHE A 186 -4.00 8.48 -3.11
N ARG A 187 -4.41 9.19 -2.05
CA ARG A 187 -5.61 10.05 -2.06
C ARG A 187 -5.22 11.51 -2.19
N PRO A 188 -5.46 12.18 -3.34
CA PRO A 188 -5.09 13.59 -3.52
C PRO A 188 -5.96 14.52 -2.67
N GLU A 189 -5.35 15.56 -2.11
CA GLU A 189 -6.07 16.58 -1.30
C GLU A 189 -7.15 17.30 -2.11
N ASP A 190 -6.85 17.60 -3.38
CA ASP A 190 -7.74 18.31 -4.31
C ASP A 190 -8.80 17.41 -4.96
N GLY A 191 -8.83 16.12 -4.62
CA GLY A 191 -9.75 15.15 -5.19
C GLY A 191 -9.72 15.08 -6.71
N ILE A 192 -10.91 15.04 -7.34
CA ILE A 192 -11.08 14.94 -8.79
C ILE A 192 -10.42 16.10 -9.57
N LYS A 193 -10.21 17.26 -8.93
CA LYS A 193 -9.48 18.37 -9.55
C LYS A 193 -8.02 18.00 -9.81
N TYR A 194 -7.41 17.19 -8.94
CA TYR A 194 -6.06 16.67 -9.16
C TYR A 194 -6.01 15.81 -10.41
N TYR A 195 -6.89 14.81 -10.51
CA TYR A 195 -6.99 13.90 -11.66
C TYR A 195 -7.16 14.66 -12.99
N ARG A 196 -8.03 15.67 -13.03
CA ARG A 196 -8.28 16.47 -14.24
C ARG A 196 -7.05 17.26 -14.73
N ARG A 197 -6.11 17.60 -13.84
CA ARG A 197 -4.86 18.31 -14.20
C ARG A 197 -3.73 17.41 -14.70
N GLN A 198 -3.82 16.10 -14.42
CA GLN A 198 -2.80 15.13 -14.85
C GLN A 198 -2.76 14.96 -16.35
#